data_AF-J9W6Y8-F1
#
_entry.id   AF-J9W6Y8-F1
#
_cell.length_a   1.000
_cell.length_b   1.000
_cell.length_c   1.000
_cell.angle_alpha   90.00
_cell.angle_beta   90.00
_cell.angle_gamma   90.00
#
_symmetry.space_group_name_H-M   'P 1'
#
loop_
_entity.id
_entity.type
_entity.pdbx_description
1 polymer ?
#
loop_
_entity_poly.entity_id
_entity_poly.type
_entity_poly.pdbx_seq_one_letter_code
_entity_poly.pdbx_strand_id
1 'polypeptide(L)' 'MAEENQDYNQLLEKLESGEIEKIEVKPESFMAFQTAYMNFDHRKRVVGSATEGGVITYVYERDDKQKSS' A
#
# COMPACT_ATOMS: atom_id res chain seq x y z
N MET A 1 17.21 -5.69 -18.35
CA MET A 1 15.83 -5.16 -18.24
C MET A 1 15.28 -5.61 -16.91
N ALA A 2 15.24 -4.73 -15.92
CA ALA A 2 14.54 -4.97 -14.65
C ALA A 2 13.76 -3.68 -14.36
N GLU A 3 12.73 -3.46 -15.17
CA GLU A 3 11.86 -2.28 -15.07
C GLU A 3 10.41 -2.76 -15.21
N GLU A 4 9.99 -3.64 -14.32
CA GLU A 4 8.59 -3.70 -13.94
C GLU A 4 8.41 -2.62 -12.85
N ASN A 5 8.34 -1.36 -13.31
CA ASN A 5 8.07 -0.17 -12.51
C ASN A 5 6.63 -0.22 -11.98
N GLN A 6 6.37 -1.05 -10.98
CA GLN A 6 5.29 -0.73 -10.05
C GLN A 6 5.80 0.42 -9.18
N ASP A 7 5.51 1.65 -9.59
CA ASP A 7 5.74 2.84 -8.79
C ASP A 7 4.82 2.82 -7.57
N TYR A 8 5.30 2.16 -6.51
CA TYR A 8 4.60 2.12 -5.23
C TYR A 8 4.44 3.51 -4.61
N ASN A 9 5.28 4.48 -4.99
CA ASN A 9 5.05 5.89 -4.63
C ASN A 9 3.72 6.38 -5.20
N GLN A 10 3.50 6.22 -6.51
CA GLN A 10 2.25 6.61 -7.15
C GLN A 10 1.05 5.83 -6.59
N LEU A 11 1.22 4.54 -6.28
CA LEU A 11 0.16 3.76 -5.64
C LEU A 11 -0.14 4.26 -4.23
N LEU A 12 0.88 4.61 -3.43
CA LEU A 12 0.70 5.20 -2.09
C LEU A 12 0.02 6.57 -2.17
N GLU A 13 0.38 7.41 -3.16
CA GLU A 13 -0.29 8.68 -3.41
C GLU A 13 -1.77 8.48 -3.79
N LYS A 14 -2.08 7.51 -4.67
CA LYS A 14 -3.46 7.12 -5.00
C LYS A 14 -4.21 6.57 -3.79
N LEU A 15 -3.52 5.79 -2.94
CA LEU A 15 -4.04 5.23 -1.69
C LEU A 15 -4.17 6.32 -0.61
N GLU A 16 -3.47 7.42 -0.69
CA GLU A 16 -3.67 8.57 0.19
C GLU A 16 -4.87 9.38 -0.29
N SER A 17 -4.89 9.68 -1.59
CA SER A 17 -5.86 10.57 -2.23
C SER A 17 -7.27 9.97 -2.37
N GLY A 18 -7.42 8.65 -2.20
CA GLY A 18 -8.72 7.97 -2.32
C GLY A 18 -9.05 7.43 -3.68
N GLU A 19 -8.08 7.45 -4.59
CA GLU A 19 -8.25 6.85 -5.90
C GLU A 19 -8.23 5.32 -5.81
N ILE A 20 -7.48 4.76 -4.86
CA ILE A 20 -7.54 3.34 -4.51
C ILE A 20 -7.81 3.16 -3.02
N GLU A 21 -8.46 2.05 -2.70
CA GLU A 21 -8.85 1.71 -1.32
C GLU A 21 -7.78 0.85 -0.64
N LYS A 22 -7.09 -0.01 -1.40
CA LYS A 22 -6.09 -0.94 -0.89
C LYS A 22 -5.01 -1.26 -1.92
N ILE A 23 -3.81 -1.62 -1.45
CA ILE A 23 -2.68 -2.08 -2.24
C ILE A 23 -2.33 -3.50 -1.80
N GLU A 24 -2.34 -4.45 -2.72
CA GLU A 24 -1.85 -5.81 -2.47
C GLU A 24 -0.37 -5.87 -2.86
N VAL A 25 0.48 -6.11 -1.87
CA VAL A 25 1.93 -6.19 -2.02
C VAL A 25 2.35 -7.64 -1.80
N LYS A 26 2.89 -8.25 -2.85
CA LYS A 26 3.51 -9.57 -2.80
C LYS A 26 4.91 -9.48 -2.18
N PRO A 27 5.43 -10.60 -1.63
CA PRO A 27 6.76 -10.61 -1.03
C PRO A 27 7.86 -10.33 -2.06
N GLU A 28 7.66 -10.73 -3.34
CA GLU A 28 8.55 -10.43 -4.46
C GLU A 28 8.72 -8.92 -4.72
N SER A 29 7.66 -8.13 -4.47
CA SER A 29 7.65 -6.69 -4.70
C SER A 29 7.78 -5.86 -3.41
N PHE A 30 7.88 -6.53 -2.26
CA PHE A 30 7.97 -5.88 -0.95
C PHE A 30 9.16 -4.94 -0.83
N MET A 31 10.30 -5.28 -1.43
CA MET A 31 11.49 -4.41 -1.41
C MET A 31 11.25 -3.06 -2.11
N ALA A 32 10.53 -3.09 -3.25
CA ALA A 32 10.16 -1.88 -3.98
C ALA A 32 9.13 -1.05 -3.19
N PHE A 33 8.11 -1.72 -2.62
CA PHE A 33 7.13 -1.08 -1.76
C PHE A 33 7.76 -0.46 -0.51
N GLN A 34 8.64 -1.18 0.18
CA GLN A 34 9.32 -0.70 1.39
C GLN A 34 10.10 0.58 1.12
N THR A 35 10.76 0.68 -0.03
CA THR A 35 11.47 1.90 -0.44
C THR A 35 10.52 3.09 -0.58
N ALA A 36 9.39 2.91 -1.26
CA ALA A 36 8.36 3.95 -1.39
C ALA A 36 7.74 4.30 -0.02
N TYR A 37 7.40 3.29 0.78
CA TYR A 37 6.82 3.43 2.11
C TYR A 37 7.75 4.17 3.08
N MET A 38 9.06 3.93 3.02
CA MET A 38 10.04 4.66 3.83
C MET A 38 10.09 6.15 3.46
N ASN A 39 9.93 6.48 2.19
CA ASN A 39 9.87 7.85 1.70
C ASN A 39 8.50 8.52 1.91
N PHE A 40 7.46 7.74 2.19
CA PHE A 40 6.11 8.24 2.40
C PHE A 40 5.93 8.80 3.82
N ASP A 41 5.64 10.10 3.90
CA ASP A 41 5.54 10.82 5.19
C ASP A 41 4.33 10.37 6.02
N HIS A 42 3.21 10.06 5.35
CA HIS A 42 1.97 9.61 5.98
C HIS A 42 1.90 8.10 6.26
N ARG A 43 3.06 7.41 6.25
CA ARG A 43 3.15 5.95 6.48
C ARG A 43 2.52 5.47 7.79
N LYS A 44 2.42 6.34 8.81
CA LYS A 44 1.75 6.03 10.09
C LYS A 44 0.28 5.68 9.96
N ARG A 45 -0.38 6.10 8.88
CA ARG A 45 -1.80 5.79 8.58
C ARG A 45 -1.95 4.61 7.62
N VAL A 46 -0.86 4.08 7.08
CA VAL A 46 -0.89 2.94 6.16
C VAL A 46 -0.79 1.66 6.99
N VAL A 47 -1.90 0.92 7.08
CA VAL A 47 -2.02 -0.32 7.84
C VAL A 47 -1.87 -1.51 6.91
N GLY A 48 -0.86 -2.34 7.16
CA GLY A 48 -0.65 -3.59 6.42
C GLY A 48 -1.28 -4.78 7.15
N SER A 49 -2.17 -5.50 6.47
CA SER A 49 -2.74 -6.78 6.91
C SER A 49 -2.16 -7.91 6.06
N ALA A 50 -1.37 -8.79 6.68
CA ALA A 50 -0.87 -9.99 6.01
C ALA A 50 -1.98 -11.04 5.92
N THR A 51 -2.16 -11.62 4.72
CA THR A 51 -3.12 -12.70 4.47
C THR A 51 -2.42 -14.05 4.35
N GLU A 52 -3.20 -15.12 4.56
CA GLU A 52 -2.76 -16.49 4.39
C GLU A 52 -2.40 -16.72 2.91
N GLY A 53 -1.11 -16.81 2.61
CA GLY A 53 -0.56 -16.76 1.24
C GLY A 53 0.67 -15.87 1.09
N GLY A 54 1.04 -15.12 2.14
CA GLY A 54 2.25 -14.28 2.16
C GLY A 54 2.09 -12.95 1.43
N VAL A 55 0.88 -12.63 0.99
CA VAL A 55 0.53 -11.32 0.43
C VAL A 55 0.17 -10.37 1.57
N ILE A 56 0.55 -9.10 1.43
CA ILE A 56 0.28 -8.06 2.41
C ILE A 56 -0.64 -7.03 1.78
N THR A 57 -1.83 -6.85 2.36
CA THR A 57 -2.79 -5.85 1.92
C THR A 57 -2.61 -4.58 2.74
N TYR A 58 -2.18 -3.50 2.10
CA TYR A 58 -2.07 -2.19 2.72
C TYR A 58 -3.32 -1.36 2.46
N VAL A 59 -3.87 -0.79 3.52
CA VAL A 59 -5.04 0.09 3.53
C VAL A 59 -4.64 1.38 4.20
N TYR A 60 -5.06 2.52 3.66
CA TYR A 60 -4.82 3.81 4.31
C TYR A 60 -5.99 4.12 5.24
N GLU A 61 -5.71 4.14 6.54
CA GLU A 61 -6.65 4.59 7.57
C GLU A 61 -6.88 6.10 7.43
N ARG A 62 -7.84 6.42 6.57
CA ARG A 62 -8.61 7.65 6.69
C ARG A 62 -9.62 7.40 7.80
N ASP A 63 -9.92 8.42 8.59
CA ASP A 63 -11.02 8.39 9.59
C ASP A 63 -12.41 8.17 8.95
N ASP A 64 -12.44 7.78 7.68
CA ASP A 64 -13.62 7.41 6.94
C ASP A 64 -14.06 6.02 7.41
N LYS A 65 -14.96 6.04 8.41
CA LYS A 65 -15.86 4.95 8.77
C LYS A 65 -16.60 4.44 7.53
N GLN A 66 -15.95 3.71 6.62
CA GLN A 66 -16.69 2.95 5.63
C GLN A 66 -17.09 1.62 6.24
N LYS A 67 -18.25 1.69 6.90
CA LYS A 67 -19.08 0.55 7.29
C LYS A 67 -19.09 -0.51 6.19
N SER A 68 -18.76 -1.73 6.53
CA SER A 68 -19.48 -2.90 6.01
C SER A 68 -20.46 -3.33 7.09
N SER A 69 -21.71 -2.90 6.93
CA SER A 69 -22.90 -3.51 7.56
C SER A 69 -23.49 -4.54 6.61
#